data_AF-A0A7X1PCX6-F1
#
_entry.id   AF-A0A7X1PCX6-F1
#
_cell.length_a   1.000
_cell.length_b   1.000
_cell.length_c   1.000
_cell.angle_alpha   90.00
_cell.angle_beta   90.00
_cell.angle_gamma   90.00
#
_symmetry.space_group_name_H-M   'P 1'
#
loop_
_entity.id
_entity.type
_entity.pdbx_description
1 polymer ?
#
loop_
_entity_poly.entity_id
_entity_poly.type
_entity_poly.pdbx_seq_one_letter_code
_entity_poly.pdbx_strand_id
1 'polypeptide(L)'
;MSLDARLNKLMPALSARERAVLVLRSMKDKTPEDPSWRRSMPSSQTHEFNRYIELMNGCNHRLAFLILHVCKEVEKLELRIAWLSTLRLWELNLAELDLYASVLTREAVTAGEHERLQKKAEQEYIGISEAAKALAEAGRAWTEDDLERLGPLSQQFVKDSAWQRLCAAAEAKLRQAVAAGELVGRGAGQRLALRRGSLDAWLGRPVTVRSEWAGGYEVRPDGQWAAVMAEKVSLGHLREALDTMPGARSRPELEASSVSQFIEKVEALIRGGAMARWQDLRAVERALDQVAEEFGGEDPLKPLLRQDIEEAKQTLRHVAECLAVYDAPAELAEPDEHEVSETLTLIEGRPLQGSGA
;
A
#
# COMPACT_ATOMS: atom_id res chain seq x y z
N MET A 1 54.57 25.38 -37.76
CA MET A 1 53.15 25.65 -38.08
C MET A 1 52.35 25.24 -36.86
N SER A 2 51.62 26.15 -36.20
CA SER A 2 50.89 25.81 -34.97
C SER A 2 49.74 24.83 -35.27
N LEU A 3 49.34 24.06 -34.26
CA LEU A 3 48.21 23.14 -34.35
C LEU A 3 46.92 23.88 -34.77
N ASP A 4 46.73 25.10 -34.27
CA ASP A 4 45.62 25.99 -34.62
C ASP A 4 45.60 26.36 -36.11
N ALA A 5 46.77 26.60 -36.72
CA ALA A 5 46.85 26.92 -38.15
C ALA A 5 46.48 25.71 -39.03
N ARG A 6 46.67 24.48 -38.53
CA ARG A 6 46.24 23.25 -39.22
C ARG A 6 44.74 23.03 -39.06
N LEU A 7 44.20 23.22 -37.85
CA LEU A 7 42.76 23.14 -37.59
C LEU A 7 41.98 24.16 -38.42
N ASN A 8 42.46 25.41 -38.49
CA ASN A 8 41.83 26.47 -39.30
C ASN A 8 41.74 26.13 -40.79
N LYS A 9 42.67 25.33 -41.34
CA LYS A 9 42.61 24.88 -42.74
C LYS A 9 41.57 23.78 -42.97
N LEU A 10 41.28 22.96 -41.96
CA LEU A 10 40.27 21.91 -42.03
C LEU A 10 38.86 22.45 -41.80
N MET A 11 38.74 23.61 -41.16
CA MET A 11 37.46 24.22 -40.82
C MET A 11 36.48 24.29 -42.00
N PRO A 12 36.81 24.77 -43.21
CA PRO A 12 35.86 24.80 -44.33
C PRO A 12 35.41 23.43 -44.84
N ALA A 13 36.20 22.37 -44.58
CA ALA A 13 35.90 21.01 -45.04
C ALA A 13 34.92 20.27 -44.12
N LEU A 14 34.67 20.78 -42.91
CA LEU A 14 33.69 20.19 -42.00
C LEU A 14 32.28 20.30 -42.57
N SER A 15 31.53 19.20 -42.46
CA SER A 15 30.10 19.12 -42.71
C SER A 15 29.29 19.92 -41.69
N ALA A 16 28.02 20.20 -42.00
CA ALA A 16 27.09 20.82 -41.07
C ALA A 16 26.96 20.02 -39.77
N ARG A 17 26.86 18.69 -39.89
CA ARG A 17 26.77 17.75 -38.76
C ARG A 17 28.00 17.81 -37.86
N GLU A 18 29.20 17.72 -38.42
CA GLU A 18 30.45 17.76 -37.64
C GLU A 18 30.57 19.08 -36.87
N ARG A 19 30.20 20.22 -37.49
CA ARG A 19 30.15 21.51 -36.79
C ARG A 19 29.14 21.50 -35.65
N ALA A 20 27.94 20.98 -35.87
CA ALA A 20 26.93 20.90 -34.82
C ALA A 20 27.38 20.04 -33.63
N VAL A 21 28.06 18.92 -33.89
CA VAL A 21 28.68 18.08 -32.84
C VAL A 21 29.75 18.85 -32.07
N LEU A 22 30.56 19.70 -32.72
CA LEU A 22 31.51 20.57 -32.01
C LEU A 22 30.79 21.57 -31.09
N VAL A 23 29.70 22.19 -31.56
CA VAL A 23 28.87 23.08 -30.73
C VAL A 23 28.28 22.33 -29.53
N LEU A 24 27.73 21.13 -29.77
CA LEU A 24 27.18 20.25 -28.73
C LEU A 24 28.24 19.91 -27.66
N ARG A 25 29.45 19.53 -28.09
CA ARG A 25 30.56 19.24 -27.16
C ARG A 25 30.96 20.46 -26.35
N SER A 26 31.14 21.63 -27.00
CA SER A 26 31.43 22.86 -26.26
C SER A 26 30.35 23.20 -25.24
N MET A 27 29.07 23.02 -25.58
CA MET A 27 27.96 23.21 -24.66
C MET A 27 28.03 22.24 -23.47
N LYS A 28 28.30 20.96 -23.70
CA LYS A 28 28.45 19.94 -22.64
C LYS A 28 29.63 20.26 -21.71
N ASP A 29 30.75 20.68 -22.30
CA ASP A 29 31.99 21.03 -21.59
C ASP A 29 31.94 22.42 -20.93
N LYS A 30 30.84 23.17 -21.12
CA LYS A 30 30.67 24.56 -20.67
C LYS A 30 31.78 25.48 -21.19
N THR A 31 32.31 25.20 -22.37
CA THR A 31 33.29 26.04 -23.06
C THR A 31 32.58 26.96 -24.05
N PRO A 32 33.11 28.18 -24.32
CA PRO A 32 32.52 29.05 -25.33
C PRO A 32 32.63 28.40 -26.71
N GLU A 33 31.55 28.50 -27.50
CA GLU A 33 31.55 28.10 -28.91
C GLU A 33 32.62 28.91 -29.67
N ASP A 34 33.44 28.26 -30.50
CA ASP A 34 34.38 28.97 -31.36
C ASP A 34 33.62 29.63 -32.54
N PRO A 35 33.61 30.98 -32.65
CA PRO A 35 32.92 31.67 -33.72
C PRO A 35 33.42 31.30 -35.13
N SER A 36 34.64 30.76 -35.24
CA SER A 36 35.23 30.30 -36.51
C SER A 36 34.39 29.19 -37.15
N TRP A 37 33.66 28.39 -36.35
CA TRP A 37 32.83 27.30 -36.82
C TRP A 37 31.67 27.79 -37.68
N ARG A 38 31.09 28.94 -37.36
CA ARG A 38 30.03 29.58 -38.16
C ARG A 38 30.60 30.45 -39.27
N ARG A 39 31.67 31.20 -39.00
CA ARG A 39 32.27 32.13 -39.99
C ARG A 39 32.87 31.42 -41.20
N SER A 40 33.39 30.21 -41.03
CA SER A 40 34.01 29.41 -42.11
C SER A 40 33.02 28.49 -42.83
N MET A 41 31.74 28.47 -42.43
CA MET A 41 30.74 27.56 -42.97
C MET A 41 30.30 28.00 -44.37
N PRO A 42 30.32 27.10 -45.37
CA PRO A 42 29.73 27.37 -46.68
C PRO A 42 28.23 27.68 -46.57
N SER A 43 27.73 28.64 -47.35
CA SER A 43 26.31 29.03 -47.32
C SER A 43 25.35 27.89 -47.66
N SER A 44 25.81 26.89 -48.42
CA SER A 44 25.04 25.69 -48.74
C SER A 44 24.76 24.79 -47.52
N GLN A 45 25.57 24.87 -46.46
CA GLN A 45 25.40 24.08 -45.23
C GLN A 45 24.52 24.79 -44.18
N THR A 46 24.23 26.08 -44.35
CA THR A 46 23.56 26.89 -43.32
C THR A 46 22.21 26.32 -42.88
N HIS A 47 21.39 25.86 -43.83
CA HIS A 47 20.07 25.31 -43.51
C HIS A 47 20.17 24.02 -42.68
N GLU A 48 21.02 23.09 -43.11
CA GLU A 48 21.24 21.81 -42.42
C GLU A 48 21.85 22.03 -41.03
N PHE A 49 22.83 22.92 -40.91
CA PHE A 49 23.41 23.29 -39.62
C PHE A 49 22.37 23.90 -38.68
N ASN A 50 21.53 24.81 -39.17
CA ASN A 50 20.46 25.40 -38.36
C ASN A 50 19.45 24.35 -37.88
N ARG A 51 19.09 23.35 -38.72
CA ARG A 51 18.26 22.22 -38.30
C ARG A 51 18.88 21.47 -37.12
N TYR A 52 20.19 21.20 -37.14
CA TYR A 52 20.86 20.54 -36.01
C TYR A 52 20.85 21.41 -34.73
N ILE A 53 21.07 22.73 -34.87
CA ILE A 53 20.97 23.65 -33.73
C ILE A 53 19.54 23.69 -33.17
N GLU A 54 18.52 23.64 -34.02
CA GLU A 54 17.12 23.56 -33.61
C GLU A 54 16.82 22.27 -32.83
N LEU A 55 17.30 21.11 -33.30
CA LEU A 55 17.17 19.84 -32.58
C LEU A 55 17.86 19.89 -31.20
N MET A 56 19.10 20.40 -31.15
CA MET A 56 19.81 20.59 -29.88
C MET A 56 19.03 21.50 -28.91
N ASN A 57 18.48 22.60 -29.40
CA ASN A 57 17.65 23.51 -28.61
C ASN A 57 16.34 22.83 -28.16
N GLY A 58 15.74 22.00 -29.02
CA GLY A 58 14.58 21.16 -28.69
C GLY A 58 14.87 20.26 -27.50
N CYS A 59 15.94 19.47 -27.56
CA CYS A 59 16.36 18.58 -26.47
C CYS A 59 16.73 19.34 -25.19
N ASN A 60 17.43 20.47 -25.28
CA ASN A 60 17.99 21.12 -24.10
C ASN A 60 17.12 22.21 -23.48
N HIS A 61 16.06 22.66 -24.16
CA HIS A 61 15.12 23.65 -23.62
C HIS A 61 13.70 23.09 -23.49
N ARG A 62 13.13 22.54 -24.57
CA ARG A 62 11.74 22.05 -24.54
C ARG A 62 11.62 20.75 -23.77
N LEU A 63 12.45 19.78 -24.12
CA LEU A 63 12.48 18.49 -23.44
C LEU A 63 12.98 18.61 -22.00
N ALA A 64 13.92 19.54 -21.74
CA ALA A 64 14.38 19.84 -20.39
C ALA A 64 13.24 20.23 -19.44
N PHE A 65 12.25 21.01 -19.92
CA PHE A 65 11.08 21.35 -19.12
C PHE A 65 10.22 20.12 -18.80
N LEU A 66 10.01 19.23 -19.78
CA LEU A 66 9.28 17.97 -19.58
C LEU A 66 10.01 17.07 -18.57
N ILE A 67 11.32 16.88 -18.73
CA ILE A 67 12.16 16.10 -17.81
C ILE A 67 12.02 16.64 -16.39
N LEU A 68 12.23 17.95 -16.19
CA LEU A 68 12.12 18.57 -14.86
C LEU A 68 10.70 18.41 -14.26
N HIS A 69 9.66 18.55 -15.08
CA HIS A 69 8.29 18.32 -14.63
C HIS A 69 8.08 16.87 -14.18
N VAL A 70 8.51 15.90 -14.98
CA VAL A 70 8.41 14.47 -14.66
C VAL A 70 9.19 14.12 -13.40
N CYS A 71 10.43 14.61 -13.25
CA CYS A 71 11.22 14.44 -12.04
C CYS A 71 10.48 14.98 -10.79
N LYS A 72 9.83 16.15 -10.89
CA LYS A 72 9.02 16.70 -9.78
C LYS A 72 7.78 15.87 -9.47
N GLU A 73 7.14 15.26 -10.46
CA GLU A 73 6.05 14.33 -10.21
C GLU A 73 6.53 13.02 -9.58
N VAL A 74 7.73 12.54 -9.94
CA VAL A 74 8.36 11.38 -9.31
C VAL A 74 8.68 11.65 -7.83
N GLU A 75 9.25 12.81 -7.50
CA GLU A 75 9.45 13.24 -6.09
C GLU A 75 8.13 13.23 -5.29
N LYS A 76 7.01 13.66 -5.91
CA LYS A 76 5.69 13.61 -5.26
C LYS A 76 5.21 12.18 -5.03
N LEU A 77 5.51 11.24 -5.93
CA LEU A 77 5.14 9.83 -5.77
C LEU A 77 5.88 9.21 -4.58
N GLU A 78 7.17 9.52 -4.40
CA GLU A 78 7.94 9.09 -3.24
C GLU A 78 7.31 9.59 -1.93
N LEU A 79 6.93 10.87 -1.86
CA LEU A 79 6.22 11.42 -0.70
C LEU A 79 4.89 10.68 -0.46
N ARG A 80 4.12 10.39 -1.51
CA ARG A 80 2.85 9.66 -1.41
C ARG A 80 3.06 8.23 -0.90
N ILE A 81 4.15 7.56 -1.27
CA ILE A 81 4.52 6.25 -0.67
C ILE A 81 4.76 6.39 0.83
N ALA A 82 5.49 7.40 1.29
CA ALA A 82 5.69 7.62 2.72
C ALA A 82 4.36 7.85 3.47
N TRP A 83 3.41 8.55 2.87
CA TRP A 83 2.04 8.69 3.40
C TRP A 83 1.31 7.34 3.46
N LEU A 84 1.36 6.56 2.38
CA LEU A 84 0.77 5.22 2.34
C LEU A 84 1.34 4.31 3.44
N SER A 85 2.66 4.27 3.60
CA SER A 85 3.32 3.51 4.66
C SER A 85 2.86 3.95 6.06
N THR A 86 2.71 5.27 6.27
CA THR A 86 2.22 5.81 7.54
C THR A 86 0.78 5.38 7.83
N LEU A 87 -0.10 5.41 6.82
CA LEU A 87 -1.49 4.96 6.97
C LEU A 87 -1.58 3.47 7.29
N ARG A 88 -0.77 2.64 6.62
CA ARG A 88 -0.71 1.19 6.87
C ARG A 88 -0.17 0.87 8.27
N LEU A 89 0.89 1.55 8.71
CA LEU A 89 1.41 1.42 10.08
C LEU A 89 0.37 1.84 11.11
N TRP A 90 -0.39 2.89 10.81
CA TRP A 90 -1.46 3.33 11.69
C TRP A 90 -2.59 2.29 11.77
N GLU A 91 -3.05 1.74 10.64
CA GLU A 91 -4.03 0.63 10.60
C GLU A 91 -3.57 -0.58 11.43
N LEU A 92 -2.29 -0.97 11.31
CA LEU A 92 -1.70 -2.05 12.10
C LEU A 92 -1.70 -1.73 13.61
N ASN A 93 -1.25 -0.54 13.99
CA ASN A 93 -1.21 -0.12 15.39
C ASN A 93 -2.62 -0.06 16.00
N LEU A 94 -3.63 0.36 15.24
CA LEU A 94 -5.02 0.35 15.69
C LEU A 94 -5.51 -1.08 15.96
N ALA A 95 -5.20 -2.02 15.07
CA ALA A 95 -5.53 -3.42 15.27
C ALA A 95 -4.83 -4.01 16.51
N GLU A 96 -3.56 -3.67 16.73
CA GLU A 96 -2.82 -4.07 17.94
C GLU A 96 -3.42 -3.47 19.21
N LEU A 97 -3.83 -2.19 19.19
CA LEU A 97 -4.48 -1.55 20.33
C LEU A 97 -5.86 -2.16 20.63
N ASP A 98 -6.67 -2.48 19.61
CA ASP A 98 -7.95 -3.18 19.81
C ASP A 98 -7.73 -4.60 20.35
N LEU A 99 -6.71 -5.32 19.85
CA LEU A 99 -6.35 -6.63 20.37
C LEU A 99 -5.88 -6.55 21.83
N TYR A 100 -5.00 -5.61 22.14
CA TYR A 100 -4.50 -5.38 23.49
C TYR A 100 -5.66 -5.03 24.45
N ALA A 101 -6.55 -4.14 24.03
CA ALA A 101 -7.74 -3.79 24.79
C ALA A 101 -8.65 -5.02 25.02
N SER A 102 -8.95 -5.77 23.96
CA SER A 102 -9.90 -6.89 24.00
C SER A 102 -9.39 -8.15 24.68
N VAL A 103 -8.06 -8.36 24.73
CA VAL A 103 -7.46 -9.58 25.28
C VAL A 103 -6.76 -9.33 26.61
N LEU A 104 -6.00 -8.24 26.71
CA LEU A 104 -5.08 -8.02 27.83
C LEU A 104 -5.62 -7.04 28.87
N THR A 105 -6.48 -6.12 28.47
CA THR A 105 -7.12 -5.21 29.42
C THR A 105 -8.25 -5.94 30.14
N ARG A 106 -8.43 -5.63 31.43
CA ARG A 106 -9.54 -6.12 32.24
C ARG A 106 -10.40 -4.95 32.67
N GLU A 107 -11.71 -5.13 32.63
CA GLU A 107 -12.64 -4.14 33.11
C GLU A 107 -12.73 -4.22 34.64
N ALA A 108 -12.36 -3.15 35.33
CA ALA A 108 -12.49 -3.11 36.79
C ALA A 108 -13.98 -3.10 37.18
N VAL A 109 -14.35 -3.95 38.13
CA VAL A 109 -15.69 -4.01 38.72
C VAL A 109 -15.58 -4.26 40.21
N THR A 110 -16.57 -3.82 40.99
CA THR A 110 -16.61 -4.21 42.40
C THR A 110 -17.11 -5.65 42.58
N ALA A 111 -16.83 -6.26 43.73
CA ALA A 111 -17.29 -7.61 44.07
C ALA A 111 -18.81 -7.76 43.95
N GLY A 112 -19.58 -6.81 44.48
CA GLY A 112 -21.04 -6.80 44.37
C GLY A 112 -21.57 -6.53 42.96
N GLU A 113 -20.81 -5.83 42.10
CA GLU A 113 -21.10 -5.74 40.66
C GLU A 113 -20.86 -7.08 39.96
N HIS A 114 -19.72 -7.70 40.20
CA HIS A 114 -19.35 -8.98 39.59
C HIS A 114 -20.33 -10.10 39.97
N GLU A 115 -20.77 -10.17 41.23
CA GLU A 115 -21.78 -11.14 41.67
C GLU A 115 -23.12 -10.93 40.95
N ARG A 116 -23.54 -9.68 40.74
CA ARG A 116 -24.75 -9.36 39.96
C ARG A 116 -24.60 -9.78 38.51
N LEU A 117 -23.43 -9.58 37.92
CA LEU A 117 -23.13 -10.03 36.55
C LEU A 117 -23.12 -11.55 36.45
N GLN A 118 -22.56 -12.27 37.43
CA GLN A 118 -22.60 -13.73 37.50
C GLN A 118 -24.03 -14.26 37.59
N LYS A 119 -24.84 -13.70 38.49
CA LYS A 119 -26.27 -14.05 38.62
C LYS A 119 -27.05 -13.77 37.33
N LYS A 120 -26.74 -12.68 36.62
CA LYS A 120 -27.33 -12.38 35.31
C LYS A 120 -26.92 -13.44 34.28
N ALA A 121 -25.62 -13.74 34.19
CA ALA A 121 -25.09 -14.76 33.28
C ALA A 121 -25.65 -16.16 33.56
N GLU A 122 -25.89 -16.52 34.82
CA GLU A 122 -26.53 -17.78 35.22
C GLU A 122 -27.94 -17.97 34.64
N GLN A 123 -28.66 -16.88 34.40
CA GLN A 123 -30.02 -16.88 33.85
C GLN A 123 -30.05 -16.76 32.32
N GLU A 124 -28.92 -16.43 31.71
CA GLU A 124 -28.83 -16.26 30.27
C GLU A 124 -29.04 -17.59 29.53
N TYR A 125 -29.69 -17.53 28.37
CA TYR A 125 -29.87 -18.69 27.50
C TYR A 125 -28.96 -18.53 26.28
N ILE A 126 -28.06 -19.49 26.09
CA ILE A 126 -27.18 -19.56 24.93
C ILE A 126 -27.73 -20.56 23.91
N GLY A 127 -27.57 -20.29 22.62
CA GLY A 127 -28.05 -21.20 21.57
C GLY A 127 -27.32 -22.54 21.64
N ILE A 128 -28.01 -23.66 21.37
CA ILE A 128 -27.38 -24.98 21.47
C ILE A 128 -26.16 -25.15 20.55
N SER A 129 -26.17 -24.52 19.38
CA SER A 129 -25.02 -24.54 18.46
C SER A 129 -23.79 -23.87 19.06
N GLU A 130 -23.97 -22.74 19.76
CA GLU A 130 -22.88 -22.05 20.45
C GLU A 130 -22.35 -22.88 21.62
N ALA A 131 -23.26 -23.43 22.44
CA ALA A 131 -22.89 -24.32 23.53
C ALA A 131 -22.14 -25.58 23.04
N ALA A 132 -22.54 -26.13 21.89
CA ALA A 132 -21.88 -27.28 21.28
C ALA A 132 -20.46 -26.96 20.83
N LYS A 133 -20.22 -25.77 20.25
CA LYS A 133 -18.87 -25.30 19.89
C LYS A 133 -17.99 -25.18 21.13
N ALA A 134 -18.48 -24.54 22.19
CA ALA A 134 -17.74 -24.40 23.45
C ALA A 134 -17.41 -25.76 24.08
N LEU A 135 -18.34 -26.71 24.03
CA LEU A 135 -18.14 -28.07 24.52
C LEU A 135 -17.11 -28.86 23.68
N ALA A 136 -17.19 -28.75 22.35
CA ALA A 136 -16.24 -29.38 21.44
C ALA A 136 -14.81 -28.84 21.66
N GLU A 137 -14.66 -27.52 21.81
CA GLU A 137 -13.39 -26.86 22.10
C GLU A 137 -12.79 -27.32 23.43
N ALA A 138 -13.62 -27.34 24.48
CA ALA A 138 -13.23 -27.74 25.82
C ALA A 138 -12.79 -29.20 25.92
N GLY A 139 -13.42 -30.09 25.13
CA GLY A 139 -13.11 -31.51 25.14
C GLY A 139 -11.83 -31.88 24.41
N ARG A 140 -11.38 -31.04 23.47
CA ARG A 140 -10.20 -31.29 22.60
C ARG A 140 -10.14 -32.71 22.03
N ALA A 141 -11.29 -33.26 21.67
CA ALA A 141 -11.43 -34.67 21.27
C ALA A 141 -11.06 -34.94 19.80
N TRP A 142 -10.24 -34.08 19.19
CA TRP A 142 -9.68 -34.29 17.85
C TRP A 142 -8.42 -35.15 17.92
N THR A 143 -8.16 -35.89 16.85
CA THR A 143 -6.98 -36.75 16.64
C THR A 143 -5.91 -36.03 15.83
N GLU A 144 -4.72 -36.61 15.70
CA GLU A 144 -3.69 -36.05 14.80
C GLU A 144 -4.16 -36.01 13.33
N ASP A 145 -4.97 -36.98 12.92
CA ASP A 145 -5.57 -37.02 11.57
C ASP A 145 -6.59 -35.90 11.33
N ASP A 146 -7.13 -35.32 12.40
CA ASP A 146 -8.04 -34.19 12.35
C ASP A 146 -7.29 -32.85 12.23
N LEU A 147 -5.97 -32.86 12.37
CA LEU A 147 -5.14 -31.66 12.29
C LEU A 147 -4.58 -31.46 10.87
N GLU A 148 -4.47 -30.20 10.46
CA GLU A 148 -3.74 -29.78 9.27
C GLU A 148 -2.75 -28.67 9.63
N ARG A 149 -1.64 -28.60 8.90
CA ARG A 149 -0.61 -27.58 9.10
C ARG A 149 -0.81 -26.47 8.09
N LEU A 150 -1.06 -25.26 8.56
CA LEU A 150 -1.21 -24.08 7.72
C LEU A 150 -0.10 -23.08 7.98
N GLY A 151 0.33 -22.42 6.91
CA GLY A 151 1.30 -21.33 6.94
C GLY A 151 2.76 -21.75 7.15
N PRO A 152 3.69 -20.79 7.02
CA PRO A 152 5.14 -21.02 7.07
C PRO A 152 5.62 -21.52 8.44
N LEU A 153 4.87 -21.23 9.52
CA LEU A 153 5.17 -21.70 10.88
C LEU A 153 4.66 -23.11 11.18
N SER A 154 4.02 -23.79 10.21
CA SER A 154 3.46 -25.14 10.40
C SER A 154 2.52 -25.26 11.60
N GLN A 155 1.75 -24.20 11.90
CA GLN A 155 0.82 -24.20 13.02
C GLN A 155 -0.30 -25.21 12.74
N GLN A 156 -0.64 -26.04 13.73
CA GLN A 156 -1.65 -27.07 13.61
C GLN A 156 -3.05 -26.48 13.86
N PHE A 157 -3.97 -26.71 12.93
CA PHE A 157 -5.38 -26.33 13.01
C PHE A 157 -6.27 -27.56 12.89
N VAL A 158 -7.44 -27.55 13.54
CA VAL A 158 -8.44 -28.60 13.38
C VAL A 158 -9.14 -28.39 12.04
N LYS A 159 -9.15 -29.42 11.19
CA LYS A 159 -9.85 -29.42 9.90
C LYS A 159 -11.33 -29.09 10.08
N ASP A 160 -11.91 -28.33 9.16
CA ASP A 160 -13.32 -27.93 9.21
C ASP A 160 -14.28 -29.14 9.34
N SER A 161 -14.02 -30.22 8.60
CA SER A 161 -14.85 -31.43 8.65
C SER A 161 -14.78 -32.13 10.02
N ALA A 162 -13.60 -32.15 10.64
CA ALA A 162 -13.43 -32.68 11.99
C ALA A 162 -14.12 -31.79 13.03
N TRP A 163 -13.96 -30.47 12.91
CA TRP A 163 -14.61 -29.50 13.77
C TRP A 163 -16.15 -29.59 13.73
N GLN A 164 -16.73 -29.70 12.53
CA GLN A 164 -18.17 -29.88 12.34
C GLN A 164 -18.67 -31.18 12.97
N ARG A 165 -17.93 -32.29 12.80
CA ARG A 165 -18.25 -33.59 13.41
C ARG A 165 -18.25 -33.50 14.94
N LEU A 166 -17.24 -32.85 15.53
CA LEU A 166 -17.14 -32.65 16.97
C LEU A 166 -18.28 -31.78 17.51
N CYS A 167 -18.61 -30.69 16.81
CA CYS A 167 -19.74 -29.84 17.17
C CYS A 167 -21.08 -30.61 17.10
N ALA A 168 -21.30 -31.43 16.07
CA ALA A 168 -22.51 -32.24 15.94
C ALA A 168 -22.64 -33.28 17.07
N ALA A 169 -21.54 -33.95 17.42
CA ALA A 169 -21.50 -34.88 18.54
C ALA A 169 -21.77 -34.18 19.88
N ALA A 170 -21.15 -33.01 20.10
CA ALA A 170 -21.39 -32.18 21.28
C ALA A 170 -22.86 -31.72 21.36
N GLU A 171 -23.45 -31.29 20.25
CA GLU A 171 -24.86 -30.91 20.18
C GLU A 171 -25.78 -32.09 20.54
N ALA A 172 -25.53 -33.27 19.98
CA ALA A 172 -26.32 -34.48 20.30
C ALA A 172 -26.26 -34.82 21.80
N LYS A 173 -25.07 -34.73 22.41
CA LYS A 173 -24.88 -34.94 23.86
C LYS A 173 -25.66 -33.91 24.69
N LEU A 174 -25.61 -32.63 24.30
CA LEU A 174 -26.37 -31.56 24.97
C LEU A 174 -27.88 -31.78 24.86
N ARG A 175 -28.38 -32.19 23.68
CA ARG A 175 -29.80 -32.55 23.49
C ARG A 175 -30.22 -33.71 24.40
N GLN A 176 -29.39 -34.73 24.49
CA GLN A 176 -29.64 -35.88 25.36
C GLN A 176 -29.69 -35.46 26.84
N ALA A 177 -28.76 -34.63 27.30
CA ALA A 177 -28.74 -34.12 28.68
C ALA A 177 -29.98 -33.26 29.00
N VAL A 178 -30.46 -32.44 28.05
CA VAL A 178 -31.74 -31.72 28.21
C VAL A 178 -32.92 -32.69 28.29
N ALA A 179 -32.97 -33.71 27.41
CA ALA A 179 -34.03 -34.71 27.42
C ALA A 179 -34.05 -35.55 28.71
N ALA A 180 -32.88 -35.79 29.30
CA ALA A 180 -32.72 -36.45 30.59
C ALA A 180 -33.03 -35.56 31.81
N GLY A 181 -33.26 -34.25 31.60
CA GLY A 181 -33.51 -33.29 32.67
C GLY A 181 -32.26 -32.85 33.43
N GLU A 182 -31.05 -33.20 32.96
CA GLU A 182 -29.77 -32.79 33.55
C GLU A 182 -29.42 -31.33 33.23
N LEU A 183 -29.92 -30.82 32.10
CA LEU A 183 -29.73 -29.44 31.65
C LEU A 183 -31.07 -28.72 31.53
N VAL A 184 -31.10 -27.47 32.00
CA VAL A 184 -32.26 -26.58 31.82
C VAL A 184 -32.22 -25.98 30.41
N GLY A 185 -33.14 -26.40 29.55
CA GLY A 185 -33.30 -25.91 28.18
C GLY A 185 -34.61 -25.15 27.94
N ARG A 186 -34.62 -24.26 26.96
CA ARG A 186 -35.81 -23.56 26.43
C ARG A 186 -35.88 -23.70 24.92
N GLY A 187 -37.05 -24.04 24.39
CA GLY A 187 -37.25 -24.26 22.95
C GLY A 187 -37.00 -25.70 22.51
N ALA A 188 -36.97 -25.93 21.19
CA ALA A 188 -36.78 -27.25 20.59
C ALA A 188 -36.08 -27.13 19.22
N GLY A 189 -35.62 -28.25 18.67
CA GLY A 189 -34.96 -28.29 17.36
C GLY A 189 -33.74 -27.37 17.32
N GLN A 190 -33.60 -26.60 16.24
CA GLN A 190 -32.51 -25.61 16.06
C GLN A 190 -32.64 -24.38 16.97
N ARG A 191 -33.81 -24.14 17.55
CA ARG A 191 -34.06 -23.01 18.48
C ARG A 191 -33.90 -23.38 19.94
N LEU A 192 -33.40 -24.59 20.23
CA LEU A 192 -33.09 -24.99 21.59
C LEU A 192 -31.96 -24.11 22.11
N ALA A 193 -32.20 -23.47 23.25
CA ALA A 193 -31.23 -22.70 23.99
C ALA A 193 -31.07 -23.28 25.39
N LEU A 194 -29.85 -23.25 25.93
CA LEU A 194 -29.48 -23.81 27.22
C LEU A 194 -29.27 -22.69 28.21
N ARG A 195 -29.79 -22.82 29.43
CA ARG A 195 -29.50 -21.89 30.50
C ARG A 195 -28.03 -22.04 30.89
N ARG A 196 -27.24 -20.98 30.75
CA ARG A 196 -25.78 -20.99 30.90
C ARG A 196 -25.34 -21.50 32.28
N GLY A 197 -25.98 -21.05 33.36
CA GLY A 197 -25.66 -21.54 34.70
C GLY A 197 -25.87 -23.05 34.88
N SER A 198 -26.88 -23.63 34.20
CA SER A 198 -27.10 -25.08 34.20
C SER A 198 -26.02 -25.82 33.42
N LEU A 199 -25.58 -25.25 32.29
CA LEU A 199 -24.52 -25.83 31.47
C LEU A 199 -23.16 -25.81 32.20
N ASP A 200 -22.77 -24.66 32.75
CA ASP A 200 -21.51 -24.51 33.46
C ASP A 200 -21.44 -25.44 34.68
N ALA A 201 -22.54 -25.56 35.43
CA ALA A 201 -22.66 -26.52 36.53
C ALA A 201 -22.52 -27.98 36.07
N TRP A 202 -23.17 -28.36 34.96
CA TRP A 202 -23.04 -29.70 34.37
C TRP A 202 -21.61 -30.01 33.89
N LEU A 203 -20.87 -28.98 33.46
CA LEU A 203 -19.45 -29.10 33.09
C LEU A 203 -18.49 -29.03 34.30
N GLY A 204 -19.02 -28.80 35.51
CA GLY A 204 -18.20 -28.64 36.72
C GLY A 204 -17.35 -27.37 36.72
N ARG A 205 -17.83 -26.28 36.09
CA ARG A 205 -17.11 -25.00 35.96
C ARG A 205 -17.90 -23.87 36.61
N PRO A 206 -17.23 -22.83 37.15
CA PRO A 206 -17.92 -21.64 37.61
C PRO A 206 -18.53 -20.88 36.42
N VAL A 207 -19.65 -20.19 36.65
CA VAL A 207 -20.24 -19.34 35.62
C VAL A 207 -19.26 -18.23 35.26
N THR A 208 -18.85 -18.23 34.00
CA THR A 208 -17.95 -17.22 33.46
C THR A 208 -18.76 -16.00 33.03
N VAL A 209 -18.33 -14.82 33.47
CA VAL A 209 -18.84 -13.55 32.93
C VAL A 209 -17.83 -13.04 31.92
N ARG A 210 -18.29 -12.63 30.75
CA ARG A 210 -17.45 -11.99 29.73
C ARG A 210 -17.70 -10.48 29.78
N SER A 211 -16.64 -9.69 29.78
CA SER A 211 -16.77 -8.27 29.48
C SER A 211 -17.13 -8.12 28.00
N GLU A 212 -17.90 -7.09 27.66
CA GLU A 212 -18.26 -6.79 26.28
C GLU A 212 -17.06 -6.34 25.45
N TRP A 213 -16.03 -5.78 26.11
CA TRP A 213 -14.93 -5.10 25.44
C TRP A 213 -13.54 -5.51 25.93
N ALA A 214 -13.42 -6.03 27.14
CA ALA A 214 -12.15 -6.41 27.75
C ALA A 214 -11.98 -7.94 27.82
N GLY A 215 -10.74 -8.41 28.06
CA GLY A 215 -10.43 -9.84 28.18
C GLY A 215 -11.04 -10.52 29.41
N GLY A 216 -11.61 -9.73 30.32
CA GLY A 216 -12.33 -10.19 31.50
C GLY A 216 -12.55 -9.06 32.50
N TYR A 217 -12.89 -9.44 33.73
CA TYR A 217 -13.10 -8.52 34.83
C TYR A 217 -11.92 -8.55 35.81
N GLU A 218 -11.54 -7.38 36.31
CA GLU A 218 -10.72 -7.24 37.52
C GLU A 218 -11.64 -6.94 38.70
N VAL A 219 -11.85 -7.94 39.56
CA VAL A 219 -12.79 -7.83 40.67
C VAL A 219 -12.08 -7.22 41.88
N ARG A 220 -12.58 -6.07 42.35
CA ARG A 220 -12.05 -5.34 43.52
C ARG A 220 -13.05 -5.31 44.67
N PRO A 221 -12.61 -5.15 45.93
CA PRO A 221 -13.52 -4.98 47.06
C PRO A 221 -14.46 -3.77 46.86
N ASP A 222 -15.69 -3.85 47.35
CA ASP A 222 -16.69 -2.77 47.20
C ASP A 222 -16.24 -1.42 47.79
N GLY A 223 -15.38 -1.45 48.82
CA GLY A 223 -14.77 -0.24 49.39
C GLY A 223 -13.84 0.52 48.43
N GLN A 224 -13.43 -0.08 47.31
CA GLN A 224 -12.60 0.56 46.28
C GLN A 224 -13.41 1.13 45.10
N TRP A 225 -14.72 1.36 45.29
CA TRP A 225 -15.64 1.89 44.27
C TRP A 225 -15.08 3.10 43.49
N ALA A 226 -14.47 4.07 44.17
CA ALA A 226 -13.95 5.27 43.50
C ALA A 226 -12.84 4.93 42.48
N ALA A 227 -11.95 3.99 42.81
CA ALA A 227 -10.89 3.54 41.90
C ALA A 227 -11.47 2.75 40.72
N VAL A 228 -12.44 1.87 40.98
CA VAL A 228 -13.18 1.13 39.93
C VAL A 228 -13.84 2.11 38.95
N MET A 229 -14.50 3.16 39.45
CA MET A 229 -15.15 4.16 38.60
C MET A 229 -14.16 4.99 37.78
N ALA A 230 -13.02 5.36 38.37
CA ALA A 230 -11.97 6.07 37.63
C ALA A 230 -11.45 5.22 36.46
N GLU A 231 -11.19 3.93 36.69
CA GLU A 231 -10.73 3.02 35.64
C GLU A 231 -11.80 2.74 34.58
N LYS A 232 -13.08 2.59 34.97
CA LYS A 232 -14.19 2.49 34.01
C LYS A 232 -14.28 3.72 33.12
N VAL A 233 -14.08 4.93 33.65
CA VAL A 233 -14.03 6.17 32.86
C VAL A 233 -12.84 6.16 31.90
N SER A 234 -11.64 5.81 32.38
CA SER A 234 -10.45 5.69 31.51
C SER A 234 -10.64 4.67 30.39
N LEU A 235 -11.22 3.51 30.69
CA LEU A 235 -11.55 2.48 29.70
C LEU A 235 -12.60 2.96 28.70
N GLY A 236 -13.60 3.72 29.18
CA GLY A 236 -14.60 4.38 28.34
C GLY A 236 -13.98 5.36 27.35
N HIS A 237 -13.04 6.21 27.79
CA HIS A 237 -12.32 7.12 26.90
C HIS A 237 -11.45 6.38 25.88
N LEU A 238 -10.78 5.29 26.29
CA LEU A 238 -9.99 4.47 25.35
C LEU A 238 -10.90 3.84 24.29
N ARG A 239 -12.06 3.31 24.69
CA ARG A 239 -13.06 2.76 23.79
C ARG A 239 -13.61 3.82 22.84
N GLU A 240 -13.97 4.99 23.34
CA GLU A 240 -14.44 6.11 22.51
C GLU A 240 -13.35 6.57 21.53
N ALA A 241 -12.10 6.67 21.97
CA ALA A 241 -10.98 7.01 21.10
C ALA A 241 -10.81 5.96 20.00
N LEU A 242 -10.85 4.67 20.34
CA LEU A 242 -10.77 3.60 19.35
C LEU A 242 -11.98 3.62 18.41
N ASP A 243 -13.22 3.74 18.91
CA ASP A 243 -14.44 3.75 18.09
C ASP A 243 -14.54 4.98 17.15
N THR A 244 -13.90 6.10 17.50
CA THR A 244 -13.90 7.33 16.69
C THR A 244 -12.70 7.44 15.75
N MET A 245 -11.70 6.57 15.89
CA MET A 245 -10.55 6.55 14.99
C MET A 245 -10.98 6.08 13.60
N PRO A 246 -10.57 6.77 12.52
CA PRO A 246 -10.84 6.29 11.18
C PRO A 246 -10.31 4.85 11.01
N GLY A 247 -11.10 3.96 10.41
CA GLY A 247 -10.71 2.55 10.22
C GLY A 247 -10.99 1.63 11.41
N ALA A 248 -11.43 2.17 12.56
CA ALA A 248 -11.94 1.35 13.65
C ALA A 248 -13.18 0.56 13.21
N ARG A 249 -13.33 -0.65 13.80
CA ARG A 249 -14.39 -1.66 13.56
C ARG A 249 -15.51 -1.11 12.71
N SER A 250 -15.43 -1.37 11.40
CA SER A 250 -16.45 -0.94 10.46
C SER A 250 -17.80 -1.40 10.97
N ARG A 251 -18.59 -0.45 11.51
CA ARG A 251 -20.03 -0.70 11.62
C ARG A 251 -20.46 -1.00 10.19
N PRO A 252 -21.13 -2.14 9.92
CA PRO A 252 -21.54 -2.52 8.57
C PRO A 252 -22.32 -1.42 7.84
N GLU A 253 -22.91 -0.48 8.58
CA GLU A 253 -23.70 0.64 8.06
C GLU A 253 -22.86 1.83 7.57
N LEU A 254 -21.55 1.89 7.84
CA LEU A 254 -20.64 3.01 7.50
C LEU A 254 -19.55 2.62 6.49
N GLU A 255 -19.79 1.57 5.70
CA GLU A 255 -18.84 1.04 4.71
C GLU A 255 -18.40 2.04 3.62
N ALA A 256 -19.05 3.19 3.46
CA ALA A 256 -18.76 4.11 2.35
C ALA A 256 -17.48 4.96 2.49
N SER A 257 -16.80 4.94 3.64
CA SER A 257 -15.61 5.80 3.89
C SER A 257 -14.61 5.17 4.86
N SER A 258 -14.19 3.92 4.65
CA SER A 258 -13.16 3.31 5.49
C SER A 258 -11.75 3.80 5.13
N VAL A 259 -10.83 3.74 6.10
CA VAL A 259 -9.40 4.01 5.88
C VAL A 259 -8.82 3.08 4.85
N SER A 260 -9.23 1.81 4.84
CA SER A 260 -8.78 0.81 3.86
C SER A 260 -9.18 1.23 2.43
N GLN A 261 -10.38 1.76 2.20
CA GLN A 261 -10.75 2.31 0.89
C GLN A 261 -9.94 3.55 0.50
N PHE A 262 -9.60 4.39 1.46
CA PHE A 262 -8.72 5.53 1.20
C PHE A 262 -7.31 5.07 0.82
N ILE A 263 -6.79 4.09 1.55
CA ILE A 263 -5.51 3.43 1.26
C ILE A 263 -5.51 2.82 -0.15
N GLU A 264 -6.53 2.05 -0.52
CA GLU A 264 -6.67 1.47 -1.87
C GLU A 264 -6.69 2.54 -2.97
N LYS A 265 -7.38 3.66 -2.73
CA LYS A 265 -7.39 4.80 -3.66
C LYS A 265 -6.00 5.45 -3.78
N VAL A 266 -5.30 5.63 -2.67
CA VAL A 266 -3.93 6.15 -2.65
C VAL A 266 -2.99 5.20 -3.39
N GLU A 267 -3.07 3.88 -3.14
CA GLU A 267 -2.31 2.85 -3.85
C GLU A 267 -2.56 2.92 -5.36
N ALA A 268 -3.83 2.96 -5.79
CA ALA A 268 -4.18 3.07 -7.20
C ALA A 268 -3.62 4.35 -7.85
N LEU A 269 -3.68 5.49 -7.15
CA LEU A 269 -3.14 6.77 -7.62
C LEU A 269 -1.61 6.73 -7.75
N ILE A 270 -0.91 6.16 -6.77
CA ILE A 270 0.56 6.03 -6.81
C ILE A 270 0.96 5.07 -7.93
N ARG A 271 0.30 3.91 -8.05
CA ARG A 271 0.55 2.92 -9.09
C ARG A 271 0.37 3.51 -10.48
N GLY A 272 -0.78 4.12 -10.76
CA GLY A 272 -1.06 4.76 -12.05
C GLY A 272 -0.08 5.90 -12.35
N GLY A 273 0.26 6.70 -11.33
CA GLY A 273 1.26 7.76 -11.46
C GLY A 273 2.66 7.21 -11.79
N ALA A 274 3.10 6.15 -11.12
CA ALA A 274 4.41 5.53 -11.36
C ALA A 274 4.52 4.97 -12.78
N MET A 275 3.48 4.27 -13.25
CA MET A 275 3.42 3.74 -14.61
C MET A 275 3.51 4.85 -15.66
N ALA A 276 2.67 5.89 -15.54
CA ALA A 276 2.65 6.99 -16.48
C ALA A 276 3.99 7.75 -16.53
N ARG A 277 4.58 8.08 -15.37
CA ARG A 277 5.87 8.78 -15.32
C ARG A 277 7.02 7.92 -15.84
N TRP A 278 6.95 6.60 -15.68
CA TRP A 278 7.92 5.69 -16.28
C TRP A 278 7.85 5.72 -17.80
N GLN A 279 6.65 5.62 -18.37
CA GLN A 279 6.43 5.72 -19.82
C GLN A 279 6.95 7.06 -20.36
N ASP A 280 6.65 8.17 -19.69
CA ASP A 280 7.15 9.51 -20.06
C ASP A 280 8.69 9.54 -20.15
N LEU A 281 9.40 9.04 -19.12
CA LEU A 281 10.88 9.02 -19.11
C LEU A 281 11.45 8.10 -20.20
N ARG A 282 10.84 6.94 -20.42
CA ARG A 282 11.27 6.03 -21.47
C ARG A 282 11.01 6.59 -22.87
N ALA A 283 9.93 7.34 -23.06
CA ALA A 283 9.61 7.99 -24.33
C ALA A 283 10.65 9.08 -24.64
N VAL A 284 11.03 9.86 -23.62
CA VAL A 284 12.15 10.82 -23.66
C VAL A 284 13.45 10.14 -24.08
N GLU A 285 13.81 9.02 -23.46
CA GLU A 285 15.05 8.31 -23.81
C GLU A 285 15.04 7.79 -25.25
N ARG A 286 13.96 7.14 -25.68
CA ARG A 286 13.84 6.63 -27.06
C ARG A 286 13.86 7.75 -28.09
N ALA A 287 13.22 8.89 -27.82
CA ALA A 287 13.28 10.07 -28.68
C ALA A 287 14.69 10.66 -28.74
N LEU A 288 15.41 10.69 -27.61
CA LEU A 288 16.80 11.14 -27.56
C LEU A 288 17.75 10.21 -28.33
N ASP A 289 17.52 8.89 -28.28
CA ASP A 289 18.30 7.92 -29.05
C ASP A 289 18.13 8.15 -30.56
N GLN A 290 16.90 8.38 -31.04
CA GLN A 290 16.64 8.73 -32.44
C GLN A 290 17.31 10.05 -32.85
N VAL A 291 17.26 11.06 -31.99
CA VAL A 291 17.97 12.33 -32.27
C VAL A 291 19.48 12.13 -32.23
N ALA A 292 20.02 11.27 -31.37
CA ALA A 292 21.45 10.99 -31.30
C ALA A 292 21.97 10.36 -32.61
N GLU A 293 21.16 9.60 -33.35
CA GLU A 293 21.51 9.10 -34.68
C GLU A 293 21.84 10.25 -35.65
N GLU A 294 21.09 11.36 -35.60
CA GLU A 294 21.35 12.57 -36.38
C GLU A 294 22.71 13.22 -36.01
N PHE A 295 23.20 13.01 -34.79
CA PHE A 295 24.52 13.49 -34.31
C PHE A 295 25.63 12.43 -34.34
N GLY A 296 25.39 11.25 -34.91
CA GLY A 296 26.41 10.20 -35.07
C GLY A 296 26.60 9.37 -33.82
N GLY A 297 25.53 9.19 -33.06
CA GLY A 297 25.52 8.52 -31.77
C GLY A 297 25.93 9.42 -30.60
N GLU A 298 26.26 10.69 -30.84
CA GLU A 298 26.53 11.65 -29.78
C GLU A 298 25.20 12.09 -29.13
N ASP A 299 25.07 11.88 -27.82
CA ASP A 299 23.88 12.26 -27.06
C ASP A 299 23.60 13.77 -27.17
N PRO A 300 22.44 14.22 -27.67
CA PRO A 300 22.14 15.65 -27.81
C PRO A 300 21.87 16.35 -26.47
N LEU A 301 21.67 15.61 -25.37
CA LEU A 301 21.28 16.14 -24.07
C LEU A 301 22.49 16.59 -23.23
N LYS A 302 22.30 17.63 -22.39
CA LYS A 302 23.26 18.00 -21.35
C LYS A 302 23.40 16.88 -20.30
N PRO A 303 24.62 16.61 -19.79
CA PRO A 303 24.86 15.55 -18.80
C PRO A 303 23.99 15.65 -17.54
N LEU A 304 23.70 16.85 -17.07
CA LEU A 304 22.87 17.05 -15.87
C LEU A 304 21.43 16.52 -16.07
N LEU A 305 20.81 16.80 -17.22
CA LEU A 305 19.47 16.29 -17.51
C LEU A 305 19.45 14.77 -17.70
N ARG A 306 20.55 14.20 -18.19
CA ARG A 306 20.69 12.73 -18.29
C ARG A 306 20.77 12.10 -16.90
N GLN A 307 21.49 12.73 -15.97
CA GLN A 307 21.52 12.34 -14.58
C GLN A 307 20.12 12.41 -13.95
N ASP A 308 19.38 13.50 -14.17
CA ASP A 308 18.01 13.68 -13.65
C ASP A 308 17.05 12.55 -14.12
N ILE A 309 17.16 12.11 -15.39
CA ILE A 309 16.37 10.98 -15.93
C ILE A 309 16.71 9.67 -15.20
N GLU A 310 18.01 9.38 -15.02
CA GLU A 310 18.43 8.13 -14.38
C GLU A 310 18.06 8.09 -12.89
N GLU A 311 18.21 9.20 -12.18
CA GLU A 311 17.76 9.34 -10.79
C GLU A 311 16.24 9.13 -10.69
N ALA A 312 15.45 9.78 -11.54
CA ALA A 312 14.00 9.60 -11.56
C ALA A 312 13.57 8.15 -11.86
N LYS A 313 14.25 7.47 -12.79
CA LYS A 313 14.01 6.05 -13.08
C LYS A 313 14.34 5.15 -11.88
N GLN A 314 15.43 5.43 -11.17
CA GLN A 314 15.77 4.69 -9.94
C GLN A 314 14.69 4.89 -8.86
N THR A 315 14.23 6.12 -8.65
CA THR A 315 13.13 6.42 -7.71
C THR A 315 11.84 5.71 -8.12
N LEU A 316 11.48 5.67 -9.40
CA LEU A 316 10.30 4.95 -9.88
C LEU A 316 10.38 3.43 -9.66
N ARG A 317 11.56 2.83 -9.86
CA ARG A 317 11.77 1.41 -9.53
C ARG A 317 11.61 1.16 -8.03
N HIS A 318 12.16 2.04 -7.19
CA HIS A 318 11.98 1.96 -5.75
C HIS A 318 10.50 2.09 -5.33
N VAL A 319 9.75 3.02 -5.94
CA VAL A 319 8.30 3.15 -5.73
C VAL A 319 7.57 1.85 -6.13
N ALA A 320 7.91 1.26 -7.27
CA ALA A 320 7.31 0.00 -7.72
C ALA A 320 7.61 -1.18 -6.78
N GLU A 321 8.84 -1.28 -6.26
CA GLU A 321 9.23 -2.26 -5.23
C GLU A 321 8.43 -2.08 -3.94
N CYS A 322 8.30 -0.84 -3.45
CA CYS A 322 7.48 -0.53 -2.28
C CYS A 322 6.00 -0.90 -2.48
N LEU A 323 5.44 -0.61 -3.66
CA LEU A 323 4.07 -1.01 -3.99
C LEU A 323 3.87 -2.54 -4.03
N ALA A 324 4.89 -3.30 -4.45
CA ALA A 324 4.83 -4.75 -4.43
C ALA A 324 4.75 -5.34 -3.01
N VAL A 325 5.36 -4.67 -2.01
CA VAL A 325 5.22 -5.04 -0.59
C VAL A 325 3.78 -4.89 -0.10
N TYR A 326 3.00 -4.00 -0.71
CA TYR A 326 1.59 -3.77 -0.41
C TYR A 326 0.62 -4.52 -1.34
N ASP A 327 1.09 -5.60 -2.01
CA ASP A 327 0.30 -6.39 -2.96
C ASP A 327 -0.32 -5.56 -4.12
N ALA A 328 0.28 -4.41 -4.44
CA ALA A 328 -0.19 -3.47 -5.46
C ALA A 328 0.86 -3.21 -6.56
N PRO A 329 1.48 -4.24 -7.18
CA PRO A 329 2.62 -4.07 -8.06
C PRO A 329 2.33 -3.10 -9.23
N ALA A 330 3.30 -2.25 -9.56
CA ALA A 330 3.27 -1.37 -10.73
C ALA A 330 4.07 -2.00 -11.88
N GLU A 331 3.42 -2.24 -13.01
CA GLU A 331 4.09 -2.73 -14.21
C GLU A 331 4.71 -1.59 -15.00
N LEU A 332 6.04 -1.47 -14.91
CA LEU A 332 6.82 -0.41 -15.57
C LEU A 332 7.07 -0.76 -17.05
N ALA A 333 6.00 -0.69 -17.86
CA ALA A 333 6.03 -1.03 -19.28
C ALA A 333 6.79 0.00 -20.13
N GLU A 334 7.30 -0.44 -21.28
CA GLU A 334 7.86 0.47 -22.28
C GLU A 334 6.75 1.29 -22.97
N PRO A 335 7.03 2.53 -23.39
CA PRO A 335 6.07 3.38 -24.06
C PRO A 335 5.82 2.89 -25.49
N ASP A 336 4.64 3.18 -26.01
CA ASP A 336 4.31 2.85 -27.39
C ASP A 336 4.95 3.82 -28.40
N GLU A 337 4.84 3.53 -29.70
CA GLU A 337 5.40 4.40 -30.74
C GLU A 337 4.72 5.77 -30.82
N HIS A 338 3.47 5.87 -30.36
CA HIS A 338 2.73 7.13 -30.38
C HIS A 338 3.30 8.10 -29.35
N GLU A 339 3.53 7.65 -28.12
CA GLU A 339 4.15 8.43 -27.03
C GLU A 339 5.57 8.91 -27.40
N VAL A 340 6.36 8.05 -28.04
CA VAL A 340 7.69 8.42 -28.57
C VAL A 340 7.59 9.48 -29.67
N SER A 341 6.63 9.33 -30.58
CA SER A 341 6.38 10.29 -31.68
C SER A 341 5.91 11.66 -31.17
N GLU A 342 5.08 11.71 -30.12
CA GLU A 342 4.68 12.97 -29.49
C GLU A 342 5.89 13.69 -28.87
N THR A 343 6.75 12.93 -28.20
CA THR A 343 7.98 13.45 -27.61
C THR A 343 8.95 14.00 -28.68
N LEU A 344 9.07 13.33 -29.83
CA LEU A 344 9.85 13.83 -30.98
C LEU A 344 9.26 15.12 -31.55
N THR A 345 7.93 15.19 -31.68
CA THR A 345 7.22 16.38 -32.16
C THR A 345 7.52 17.59 -31.27
N LEU A 346 7.59 17.40 -29.95
CA LEU A 346 8.00 18.41 -28.97
C LEU A 346 9.44 18.89 -29.21
N ILE A 347 10.38 17.98 -29.48
CA ILE A 347 11.79 18.32 -29.78
C ILE A 347 11.85 19.17 -31.07
N GLU A 348 11.20 18.71 -32.14
CA GLU A 348 11.17 19.41 -33.43
C GLU A 348 10.48 20.78 -33.36
N GLY A 349 9.62 21.02 -32.36
CA GLY A 349 8.87 22.27 -32.22
C GLY A 349 7.77 22.42 -33.24
N ARG A 350 7.34 21.31 -33.84
CA ARG A 350 6.12 21.31 -34.64
C ARG A 350 4.94 21.52 -33.69
N PRO A 351 3.94 22.33 -34.08
CA PRO A 351 2.72 22.41 -33.29
C PRO A 351 2.15 20.99 -33.17
N LEU A 352 1.78 20.60 -31.95
CA LEU A 352 1.03 19.37 -31.73
C LEU A 352 -0.18 19.42 -32.66
N GLN A 353 -0.28 18.47 -33.59
CA GLN A 353 -1.46 18.37 -34.44
C GLN A 353 -2.62 18.15 -33.48
N GLY A 354 -3.44 19.19 -33.29
CA GLY A 354 -4.50 19.17 -32.28
C GLY A 354 -5.28 17.89 -32.46
N SER A 355 -5.28 17.05 -31.42
CA SER A 355 -6.16 15.91 -31.31
C SER A 355 -7.56 16.46 -31.52
N GLY A 356 -8.11 16.23 -32.71
CA GLY A 356 -9.46 16.65 -33.06
C GLY A 356 -10.40 15.97 -32.07
N ALA A 357 -10.85 16.72 -31.07
CA ALA A 357 -11.80 16.28 -30.07
C ALA A 357 -13.19 16.08 -30.69
#